data_AF-A0A2N2MRW8-F1
#
_entry.id   AF-A0A2N2MRW8-F1
#
_cell.length_a   1.000
_cell.length_b   1.000
_cell.length_c   1.000
_cell.angle_alpha   90.00
_cell.angle_beta   90.00
_cell.angle_gamma   90.00
#
_symmetry.space_group_name_H-M   'P 1'
#
loop_
_entity.id
_entity.type
_entity.pdbx_description
1 polymer ?
#
loop_
_entity_poly.entity_id
_entity_poly.type
_entity_poly.pdbx_seq_one_letter_code
_entity_poly.pdbx_strand_id
1 'polypeptide(L)'
;DPLLANCTKHNITRNIYEISRLAHDIAGGIMATLPFDQDLRSAETGKHVRKYLAGVEGVPAETRMKILRLIENMTGGTCLVESMHGAGPPQSQRVMYQRLGNLPQKIKWAKNLAKINE
;
A
#
# COMPACT_ATOMS: atom_id res chain seq x y z
N ASP A 1 17.37 16.95 3.62
CA ASP A 1 17.72 16.47 4.97
C ASP A 1 17.67 14.94 4.99
N PRO A 2 18.81 14.25 5.25
CA PRO A 2 18.87 12.79 5.30
C PRO A 2 17.95 12.14 6.35
N LEU A 3 17.72 12.79 7.50
CA LEU A 3 16.84 12.25 8.54
C LEU A 3 15.39 12.23 8.06
N LEU A 4 14.95 13.32 7.42
CA LEU A 4 13.60 13.41 6.85
C LEU A 4 13.38 12.44 5.69
N ALA A 5 14.38 12.23 4.83
CA ALA A 5 14.30 11.24 3.77
C ALA A 5 14.14 9.80 4.31
N ASN A 6 14.90 9.46 5.37
CA ASN A 6 14.73 8.17 6.06
C ASN A 6 13.33 8.06 6.71
N CYS A 7 12.79 9.16 7.25
CA CYS A 7 11.41 9.22 7.77
C CYS A 7 10.40 8.81 6.69
N THR A 8 10.48 9.46 5.52
CA THR A 8 9.61 9.16 4.37
C THR A 8 9.70 7.69 3.97
N LYS A 9 10.92 7.16 3.73
CA LYS A 9 11.07 5.77 3.29
C LYS A 9 10.53 4.77 4.31
N HIS A 10 10.77 4.99 5.61
CA HIS A 10 10.30 4.07 6.64
C HIS A 10 8.77 4.09 6.81
N ASN A 11 8.11 5.21 6.55
CA ASN A 11 6.65 5.27 6.50
C ASN A 11 6.10 4.54 5.26
N ILE A 12 6.77 4.66 4.11
CA ILE A 12 6.40 3.96 2.87
C ILE A 12 6.40 2.44 3.07
N THR A 13 7.34 1.87 3.84
CA THR A 13 7.39 0.42 4.07
C THR A 13 6.19 -0.14 4.83
N ARG A 14 5.32 0.72 5.37
CA ARG A 14 4.13 0.35 6.16
C ARG A 14 2.84 0.82 5.52
N ASN A 15 2.75 2.12 5.21
CA ASN A 15 1.48 2.76 4.88
C ASN A 15 0.89 2.24 3.56
N ILE A 16 1.73 1.85 2.60
CA ILE A 16 1.24 1.27 1.33
C ILE A 16 0.50 -0.06 1.53
N TYR A 17 0.87 -0.84 2.54
CA TYR A 17 0.19 -2.10 2.86
C TYR A 17 -1.19 -1.83 3.45
N GLU A 18 -1.31 -0.81 4.30
CA GLU A 18 -2.61 -0.43 4.86
C GLU A 18 -3.53 0.19 3.80
N ILE A 19 -2.98 1.05 2.93
CA ILE A 19 -3.73 1.57 1.77
C ILE A 19 -4.23 0.41 0.89
N SER A 20 -3.37 -0.58 0.63
CA SER A 20 -3.74 -1.75 -0.17
C SER A 20 -4.82 -2.58 0.51
N ARG A 21 -4.71 -2.81 1.83
CA ARG A 21 -5.71 -3.52 2.63
C ARG A 21 -7.07 -2.83 2.57
N LEU A 22 -7.11 -1.50 2.71
CA LEU A 22 -8.34 -0.70 2.61
C LEU A 22 -8.93 -0.73 1.19
N ALA A 23 -8.08 -0.68 0.16
CA ALA A 23 -8.53 -0.80 -1.22
C ALA A 23 -9.17 -2.17 -1.49
N HIS A 24 -8.62 -3.25 -0.91
CA HIS A 24 -9.22 -4.59 -1.01
C HIS A 24 -10.57 -4.69 -0.32
N ASP A 25 -10.70 -4.12 0.87
CA ASP A 25 -11.95 -4.06 1.63
C ASP A 25 -13.07 -3.39 0.81
N ILE A 26 -12.77 -2.21 0.25
CA ILE A 26 -13.71 -1.45 -0.57
C ILE A 26 -14.03 -2.15 -1.91
N ALA A 27 -13.03 -2.75 -2.56
CA ALA A 27 -13.21 -3.43 -3.84
C ALA A 27 -14.05 -4.71 -3.73
N GLY A 28 -13.95 -5.41 -2.58
CA GLY A 28 -14.63 -6.66 -2.31
C GLY A 28 -13.98 -7.88 -2.98
N GLY A 29 -14.42 -9.06 -2.55
CA GLY A 29 -13.80 -10.35 -2.93
C GLY A 29 -13.83 -10.69 -4.41
N ILE A 30 -14.74 -10.09 -5.19
CA ILE A 30 -14.85 -10.33 -6.64
C ILE A 30 -13.56 -9.98 -7.38
N MET A 31 -12.73 -9.08 -6.82
CA MET A 31 -11.43 -8.73 -7.39
C MET A 31 -10.52 -9.95 -7.51
N ALA A 32 -10.50 -10.84 -6.50
CA ALA A 32 -9.67 -12.03 -6.49
C ALA A 32 -10.24 -13.17 -7.35
N THR A 33 -11.54 -13.12 -7.68
CA THR A 33 -12.25 -14.17 -8.43
C THR A 33 -12.86 -13.62 -9.71
N LEU A 34 -12.30 -12.53 -10.26
CA LEU A 34 -12.83 -11.88 -11.44
C LEU A 34 -12.61 -12.77 -12.67
N PRO A 35 -13.63 -12.96 -13.53
CA PRO A 35 -13.46 -13.61 -14.83
C PRO A 35 -12.37 -12.94 -15.66
N PHE A 36 -11.81 -13.67 -16.62
CA PHE A 36 -10.85 -13.12 -17.56
C PHE A 36 -11.54 -12.23 -18.61
N ASP A 37 -10.77 -11.35 -19.26
CA ASP A 37 -11.32 -10.56 -20.37
C ASP A 37 -11.83 -11.47 -21.49
N GLN A 38 -11.16 -12.60 -21.73
CA GLN A 38 -11.60 -13.61 -22.71
C GLN A 38 -13.00 -14.15 -22.40
N ASP A 39 -13.36 -14.35 -21.13
CA ASP A 39 -14.70 -14.78 -20.73
C ASP A 39 -15.76 -13.70 -21.04
N LEU A 40 -15.40 -12.42 -20.85
CA LEU A 40 -16.26 -11.29 -21.19
C LEU A 40 -16.49 -11.19 -22.72
N ARG A 41 -15.46 -11.46 -23.53
CA ARG A 41 -15.53 -11.43 -25.00
C ARG A 41 -16.12 -12.70 -25.62
N SER A 42 -16.20 -13.79 -24.86
CA SER A 42 -16.73 -15.07 -25.33
C SER A 42 -18.16 -14.95 -25.86
N ALA A 43 -18.42 -15.56 -27.02
CA ALA A 43 -19.75 -15.64 -27.61
C ALA A 43 -20.72 -16.47 -26.74
N GLU A 44 -20.20 -17.47 -26.04
CA GLU A 44 -20.99 -18.38 -25.20
C GLU A 44 -21.24 -17.79 -23.80
N THR A 45 -20.17 -17.41 -23.10
CA THR A 45 -20.20 -17.04 -21.68
C THR A 45 -20.31 -15.54 -21.44
N GLY A 46 -19.92 -14.69 -22.41
CA GLY A 46 -19.85 -13.23 -22.21
C GLY A 46 -21.20 -12.58 -21.88
N LYS A 47 -22.31 -13.13 -22.36
CA LYS A 47 -23.67 -12.69 -21.98
C LYS A 47 -23.95 -12.91 -20.49
N HIS A 48 -23.43 -13.98 -19.91
CA HIS A 48 -23.58 -14.30 -18.49
C HIS A 48 -22.65 -13.43 -17.64
N VAL A 49 -21.41 -13.23 -18.08
CA VAL A 49 -20.47 -12.31 -17.41
C VAL A 49 -21.06 -10.90 -17.33
N ARG A 50 -21.57 -10.35 -18.44
CA ARG A 50 -22.20 -9.02 -18.45
C ARG A 50 -23.43 -8.93 -17.53
N LYS A 51 -24.25 -9.98 -17.49
CA LYS A 51 -25.47 -10.02 -16.65
C LYS A 51 -25.13 -10.11 -15.16
N TYR A 52 -24.25 -11.03 -14.77
CA TYR A 52 -24.02 -11.35 -13.35
C TYR A 52 -22.90 -10.50 -12.70
N LEU A 53 -22.05 -9.84 -13.49
CA LEU A 53 -21.13 -8.82 -12.97
C LEU A 53 -21.69 -7.39 -12.99
N ALA A 54 -22.95 -7.22 -13.41
CA ALA A 54 -23.63 -5.92 -13.34
C ALA A 54 -23.60 -5.37 -11.91
N GLY A 55 -23.39 -4.06 -11.81
CA GLY A 55 -23.37 -3.33 -10.54
C GLY A 55 -24.53 -2.34 -10.47
N VAL A 56 -24.23 -1.11 -10.02
CA VAL A 56 -25.19 -0.01 -10.05
C VAL A 56 -25.67 0.28 -11.49
N GLU A 57 -26.93 0.71 -11.60
CA GLU A 57 -27.53 1.08 -12.88
C GLU A 57 -26.70 2.13 -13.64
N GLY A 58 -26.62 1.99 -14.96
CA GLY A 58 -25.86 2.90 -15.82
C GLY A 58 -24.35 2.63 -15.90
N VAL A 59 -23.79 1.74 -15.05
CA VAL A 59 -22.37 1.38 -15.11
C VAL A 59 -22.17 0.04 -15.84
N PRO A 60 -21.45 0.02 -16.99
CA PRO A 60 -21.15 -1.23 -17.68
C PRO A 60 -20.32 -2.19 -16.84
N ALA A 61 -20.63 -3.49 -16.90
CA ALA A 61 -19.87 -4.53 -16.20
C ALA A 61 -18.37 -4.51 -16.55
N GLU A 62 -18.03 -4.19 -17.81
CA GLU A 62 -16.63 -4.04 -18.24
C GLU A 62 -15.90 -2.90 -17.51
N THR A 63 -16.56 -1.75 -17.30
CA THR A 63 -15.99 -0.63 -16.56
C THR A 63 -15.67 -1.04 -15.12
N ARG A 64 -16.58 -1.78 -14.48
CA ARG A 64 -16.37 -2.36 -13.16
C ARG A 64 -15.21 -3.35 -13.14
N MET A 65 -15.09 -4.22 -14.15
CA MET A 65 -13.95 -5.15 -14.26
C MET A 65 -12.61 -4.42 -14.39
N LYS A 66 -12.54 -3.34 -15.19
CA LYS A 66 -11.30 -2.57 -15.40
C LYS A 66 -10.78 -1.94 -14.11
N ILE A 67 -11.66 -1.32 -13.30
CA ILE A 67 -11.22 -0.72 -12.03
C ILE A 67 -10.77 -1.78 -11.02
N LEU A 68 -11.43 -2.94 -10.98
CA LEU A 68 -11.02 -4.06 -10.11
C LEU A 68 -9.64 -4.60 -10.51
N ARG A 69 -9.37 -4.76 -11.81
CA ARG A 69 -8.03 -5.16 -12.32
C ARG A 69 -6.96 -4.11 -12.04
N LEU A 70 -7.30 -2.83 -12.08
CA LEU A 70 -6.37 -1.77 -11.69
C LEU A 70 -6.01 -1.88 -10.21
N ILE A 71 -7.00 -2.06 -9.33
CA ILE A 71 -6.76 -2.22 -7.89
C ILE A 71 -5.90 -3.46 -7.64
N GLU A 72 -6.27 -4.62 -8.20
CA GLU A 72 -5.49 -5.86 -8.11
C GLU A 72 -4.01 -5.63 -8.47
N ASN A 73 -3.75 -4.98 -9.61
CA ASN A 73 -2.39 -4.74 -10.08
C ASN A 73 -1.61 -3.74 -9.21
N MET A 74 -2.27 -2.70 -8.69
CA MET A 74 -1.63 -1.69 -7.83
C MET A 74 -1.36 -2.19 -6.40
N THR A 75 -2.10 -3.18 -5.95
CA THR A 75 -2.08 -3.67 -4.56
C THR A 75 -1.40 -5.03 -4.42
N GLY A 76 -0.78 -5.53 -5.49
CA GLY A 76 -0.05 -6.80 -5.52
C GLY A 76 1.38 -6.66 -6.07
N GLY A 77 2.12 -7.76 -5.99
CA GLY A 77 3.41 -7.93 -6.66
C GLY A 77 4.45 -6.85 -6.34
N THR A 78 5.00 -6.24 -7.40
CA THR A 78 6.15 -5.34 -7.35
C THR A 78 5.92 -4.08 -6.52
N CYS A 79 4.71 -3.49 -6.54
CA CYS A 79 4.46 -2.22 -5.84
C CYS A 79 4.74 -2.33 -4.34
N LEU A 80 4.25 -3.39 -3.70
CA LEU A 80 4.43 -3.63 -2.27
C LEU A 80 5.86 -4.02 -1.92
N VAL A 81 6.48 -4.88 -2.74
CA VAL A 81 7.83 -5.38 -2.51
C VAL A 81 8.87 -4.28 -2.69
N GLU A 82 8.74 -3.44 -3.73
CA GLU A 82 9.61 -2.28 -3.95
C GLU A 82 9.45 -1.27 -2.81
N SER A 83 8.21 -0.98 -2.42
CA SER A 83 7.96 -0.08 -1.28
C SER A 83 8.61 -0.58 0.02
N MET A 84 8.71 -1.90 0.21
CA MET A 84 9.39 -2.51 1.36
C MET A 84 10.92 -2.45 1.26
N HIS A 85 11.49 -2.70 0.07
CA HIS A 85 12.93 -2.98 -0.07
C HIS A 85 13.74 -1.98 -0.90
N GLY A 86 13.11 -1.20 -1.76
CA GLY A 86 13.76 -0.17 -2.57
C GLY A 86 14.51 0.84 -1.70
N ALA A 87 15.74 1.19 -2.07
CA ALA A 87 16.64 2.01 -1.23
C ALA A 87 16.91 1.45 0.20
N GLY A 88 16.71 0.15 0.40
CA GLY A 88 17.08 -0.59 1.60
C GLY A 88 15.88 -1.01 2.47
N PRO A 89 15.98 -2.16 3.16
CA PRO A 89 14.91 -2.68 4.02
C PRO A 89 14.66 -1.78 5.25
N PRO A 90 13.51 -1.92 5.96
CA PRO A 90 13.12 -1.08 7.10
C PRO A 90 14.21 -0.88 8.17
N GLN A 91 15.03 -1.90 8.38
CA GLN A 91 16.11 -1.87 9.37
C GLN A 91 17.20 -0.86 9.01
N SER A 92 17.47 -0.66 7.72
CA SER A 92 18.44 0.34 7.24
C SER A 92 18.05 1.75 7.68
N GLN A 93 16.76 2.12 7.59
CA GLN A 93 16.32 3.45 8.02
C GLN A 93 16.37 3.60 9.54
N ARG A 94 16.09 2.54 10.32
CA ARG A 94 16.20 2.55 11.79
C ARG A 94 17.64 2.80 12.27
N VAL A 95 18.61 2.18 11.61
CA VAL A 95 20.04 2.45 11.86
C VAL A 95 20.36 3.93 11.61
N MET A 96 19.84 4.50 10.51
CA MET A 96 20.06 5.92 10.21
C MET A 96 19.40 6.85 11.23
N TYR A 97 18.24 6.52 11.78
CA TYR A 97 17.65 7.29 12.89
C TYR A 97 18.52 7.30 14.14
N GLN A 98 19.13 6.17 14.50
CA GLN A 98 20.05 6.11 15.63
C GLN A 98 21.27 7.01 15.41
N ARG A 99 21.81 7.03 14.18
CA ARG A 99 22.96 7.85 13.81
C ARG A 99 22.64 9.35 13.75
N LEU A 100 21.49 9.72 13.18
CA LEU A 100 21.13 11.10 12.87
C LEU A 100 20.22 11.75 13.92
N GLY A 101 19.63 10.98 14.83
CA GLY A 101 18.59 11.44 15.75
C GLY A 101 19.07 12.25 16.96
N ASN A 102 20.38 12.48 17.09
CA ASN A 102 21.03 13.24 18.18
C ASN A 102 20.52 12.88 19.59
N LEU A 103 20.54 11.58 19.90
CA LEU A 103 20.08 11.06 21.19
C LEU A 103 20.83 11.65 22.40
N PRO A 104 22.16 11.88 22.37
CA PRO A 104 22.88 12.48 23.50
C PRO A 104 22.33 13.86 23.90
N GLN A 105 22.01 14.71 22.92
CA GLN A 105 21.43 16.02 23.17
C GLN A 105 20.03 15.92 23.81
N LYS A 106 19.20 14.98 23.33
CA LYS A 106 17.86 14.74 23.90
C LYS A 106 17.94 14.21 25.32
N ILE A 107 18.90 13.34 25.63
CA ILE A 107 19.19 12.88 26.99
C ILE A 107 19.58 14.06 27.89
N LYS A 108 20.46 14.94 27.41
CA LYS A 108 20.84 16.16 28.16
C LYS A 108 19.61 17.04 28.47
N TRP A 109 18.72 17.25 27.50
CA TRP A 109 17.48 17.99 27.74
C TRP A 109 16.58 17.31 28.77
N ALA A 110 16.42 15.98 28.70
CA ALA A 110 15.64 15.23 29.66
C ALA A 110 16.22 15.32 31.09
N LYS A 111 17.54 15.19 31.25
CA LYS A 111 18.23 15.36 32.55
C LYS A 111 18.00 16.76 33.13
N ASN A 112 18.13 17.80 32.30
CA ASN A 112 17.88 19.18 32.71
C ASN A 112 16.45 19.37 33.22
N LEU A 113 15.45 18.84 32.51
CA LEU A 113 14.04 18.91 32.93
C LEU A 113 13.78 18.14 34.23
N ALA A 114 14.43 17.00 34.40
CA ALA A 114 14.32 16.17 35.60
C ALA A 114 15.18 16.69 36.79
N LYS A 115 15.94 17.78 36.62
CA LYS A 115 16.90 18.31 37.61
C LYS A 115 17.93 17.27 38.08
N ILE A 116 18.36 16.40 37.16
CA ILE A 116 19.43 15.42 37.40
C ILE A 116 20.75 16.11 37.02
N ASN A 117 21.60 16.35 38.02
CA ASN A 117 22.84 17.13 37.89
C ASN A 117 24.10 16.29 37.61
N GLU A 118 23.93 15.01 37.23
CA GLU A 118 25.01 14.09 36.83
C GLU A 118 25.34 14.17 35.34
#